data_AF-A0A060BPX5-F1
#
_entry.id   AF-A0A060BPX5-F1
#
_cell.length_a   1.000
_cell.length_b   1.000
_cell.length_c   1.000
_cell.angle_alpha   90.00
_cell.angle_beta   90.00
_cell.angle_gamma   90.00
#
_symmetry.space_group_name_H-M   'P 1'
#
loop_
_entity.id
_entity.type
_entity.pdbx_description
1 polymer ?
#
loop_
_entity_poly.entity_id
_entity_poly.type
_entity_poly.pdbx_seq_one_letter_code
_entity_poly.pdbx_strand_id
1 'polypeptide(L)'
;SLFYDVRHRVAFWQPAVTRQRQLAASVFGYAIEGPPDYGLQGLTSQVSVQDYAMIMPSASRDDKLWPQDHWHAVFDRLRSHGLQIRLLSGNTLEIARACEL
;
A
#
# COMPACT_ATOMS: atom_id res chain seq x y z
N SER A 1 -20.64 -18.37 12.16
CA SER A 1 -19.36 -19.11 12.26
C SER A 1 -19.54 -20.22 13.26
N LEU A 2 -19.15 -21.46 12.95
CA LEU A 2 -19.27 -22.60 13.88
C LEU A 2 -18.00 -22.84 14.71
N PHE A 3 -16.92 -22.07 14.46
CA PHE A 3 -15.58 -22.30 15.02
C PHE A 3 -15.14 -21.27 16.08
N TYR A 4 -16.01 -20.33 16.46
CA TYR A 4 -15.68 -19.30 17.46
C TYR A 4 -16.58 -19.42 18.69
N ASP A 5 -15.95 -19.41 19.86
CA ASP A 5 -16.60 -19.35 21.17
C ASP A 5 -17.30 -18.00 21.39
N VAL A 6 -16.65 -16.90 21.00
CA VAL A 6 -17.18 -15.54 21.09
C VAL A 6 -17.34 -14.95 19.69
N ARG A 7 -18.48 -14.30 19.44
CA ARG A 7 -18.84 -13.76 18.13
C ARG A 7 -19.28 -12.32 18.25
N HIS A 8 -18.72 -11.45 17.42
CA HIS A 8 -19.14 -10.05 17.29
C HIS A 8 -19.69 -9.81 15.90
N ARG A 9 -20.80 -9.07 15.82
CA ARG A 9 -21.38 -8.67 14.55
C ARG A 9 -20.70 -7.39 14.09
N VAL A 10 -20.03 -7.47 12.94
CA VAL A 10 -19.39 -6.32 12.31
C VAL A 10 -19.91 -6.20 10.88
N ALA A 11 -20.28 -4.99 10.45
CA ALA A 11 -20.79 -4.77 9.09
C ALA A 11 -19.74 -5.19 8.05
N PHE A 12 -20.17 -5.86 6.98
CA PHE A 12 -19.24 -6.32 5.94
C PHE A 12 -18.85 -5.21 4.97
N TRP A 13 -19.82 -4.38 4.56
CA TRP A 13 -19.69 -3.34 3.53
C TRP A 13 -19.00 -2.08 4.07
N GLN A 14 -17.73 -2.23 4.43
CA GLN A 14 -16.86 -1.15 4.90
C GLN A 14 -15.39 -1.49 4.64
N PRO A 15 -14.48 -0.50 4.67
CA PRO A 15 -13.05 -0.74 4.55
C PRO A 15 -12.53 -1.76 5.56
N ALA A 16 -11.56 -2.57 5.15
CA ALA A 16 -11.02 -3.65 5.96
C ALA A 16 -10.46 -3.15 7.31
N VAL A 17 -9.76 -2.02 7.32
CA VAL A 17 -9.19 -1.42 8.54
C VAL A 17 -10.29 -1.09 9.55
N THR A 18 -11.37 -0.44 9.11
CA THR A 18 -12.52 -0.12 9.98
C THR A 18 -13.14 -1.38 10.57
N ARG A 19 -13.34 -2.41 9.75
CA ARG A 19 -13.90 -3.69 10.19
C ARG A 19 -13.05 -4.35 11.28
N GLN A 20 -11.73 -4.38 11.09
CA GLN A 20 -10.83 -4.99 12.08
C GLN A 20 -10.77 -4.19 13.39
N ARG A 21 -10.76 -2.85 13.32
CA ARG A 21 -10.83 -2.00 14.52
C ARG A 21 -12.13 -2.21 15.30
N GLN A 22 -13.28 -2.32 14.62
CA GLN A 22 -14.57 -2.61 15.25
C GLN A 22 -14.62 -4.00 15.89
N LEU A 23 -14.06 -5.01 15.23
CA LEU A 23 -13.95 -6.34 15.80
C LEU A 23 -13.11 -6.32 17.07
N ALA A 24 -11.91 -5.73 17.02
CA ALA A 24 -11.01 -5.62 18.17
C ALA A 24 -11.65 -4.85 19.33
N ALA A 25 -12.27 -3.71 19.07
CA ALA A 25 -13.02 -2.93 20.06
C ALA A 25 -14.14 -3.74 20.73
N SER A 26 -14.87 -4.53 19.94
CA SER A 26 -15.95 -5.38 20.46
C SER A 26 -15.41 -6.54 21.33
N VAL A 27 -14.24 -7.08 20.98
CA VAL A 27 -13.59 -8.16 21.73
C VAL A 27 -13.02 -7.66 23.06
N PHE A 28 -12.37 -6.49 23.05
CA PHE A 28 -11.61 -5.99 24.21
C PHE A 28 -12.34 -4.91 25.02
N GLY A 29 -13.56 -4.51 24.61
CA GLY A 29 -14.42 -3.63 25.40
C GLY A 29 -13.99 -2.16 25.44
N TYR A 30 -13.36 -1.65 24.37
CA TYR A 30 -12.94 -0.25 24.28
C TYR A 30 -13.68 0.52 23.19
N ALA A 31 -13.76 1.85 23.33
CA ALA A 31 -14.27 2.73 22.30
C ALA A 31 -13.18 3.05 21.27
N ILE A 32 -13.51 3.02 19.99
CA ILE A 32 -12.56 3.38 18.93
C ILE A 32 -12.38 4.89 18.96
N GLU A 33 -11.14 5.34 19.14
CA GLU A 33 -10.78 6.75 19.12
C GLU A 33 -9.96 7.09 17.86
N GLY A 34 -10.22 8.27 17.30
CA GLY A 34 -9.43 8.85 16.22
C GLY A 34 -9.36 8.06 14.90
N PRO A 35 -8.62 8.59 13.92
CA PRO A 35 -8.30 7.88 12.68
C PRO A 35 -7.41 6.66 12.97
N PRO A 36 -7.29 5.71 12.03
CA PRO A 36 -6.37 4.58 12.19
C PRO A 36 -4.92 5.06 12.36
N ASP A 37 -4.27 4.57 13.42
CA ASP A 37 -2.82 4.67 13.59
C ASP A 37 -2.18 3.34 13.18
N TYR A 38 -1.30 3.39 12.19
CA TYR A 38 -0.59 2.21 11.67
C TYR A 38 0.73 1.93 12.40
N GLY A 39 1.17 2.81 13.32
CA GLY A 39 2.41 2.66 14.07
C GLY A 39 3.68 2.75 13.24
N LEU A 40 3.63 3.38 12.05
CA LEU A 40 4.76 3.47 11.12
C LEU A 40 5.65 4.71 11.34
N GLN A 41 5.27 5.60 12.24
CA GLN A 41 5.95 6.89 12.49
C GLN A 41 7.38 6.69 12.98
N GLY A 42 7.65 5.61 13.72
CA GLY A 42 9.00 5.25 14.15
C GLY A 42 9.93 4.97 12.98
N LEU A 43 9.43 4.42 11.88
CA LEU A 43 10.22 4.10 10.68
C LEU A 43 10.63 5.34 9.89
N THR A 44 9.85 6.42 9.97
CA THR A 44 10.08 7.64 9.18
C THR A 44 10.76 8.75 9.97
N SER A 45 10.71 8.71 11.31
CA SER A 45 11.17 9.78 12.20
C SER A 45 12.64 10.19 12.05
N GLN A 46 13.50 9.32 11.54
CA GLN A 46 14.94 9.55 11.38
C GLN A 46 15.41 9.48 9.92
N VAL A 47 14.48 9.49 8.97
CA VAL A 47 14.79 9.38 7.54
C VAL A 47 14.65 10.75 6.90
N SER A 48 15.73 11.25 6.30
CA SER A 48 15.66 12.46 5.49
C SER A 48 14.92 12.17 4.19
N VAL A 49 14.00 13.06 3.82
CA VAL A 49 13.36 13.02 2.50
C VAL A 49 14.44 13.27 1.45
N GLN A 50 14.41 12.46 0.40
CA GLN A 50 15.36 12.49 -0.72
C GLN A 50 14.59 12.79 -2.00
N ASP A 51 15.26 13.40 -2.98
CA ASP A 51 14.67 13.79 -4.27
C ASP A 51 14.56 12.59 -5.23
N TYR A 52 13.82 11.56 -4.81
CA TYR A 52 13.49 10.43 -5.68
C TYR A 52 12.04 10.00 -5.52
N ALA A 53 11.49 9.45 -6.60
CA ALA A 53 10.22 8.77 -6.65
C ALA A 53 10.44 7.25 -6.65
N MET A 54 9.78 6.56 -5.73
CA MET A 54 9.73 5.10 -5.70
C MET A 54 8.53 4.61 -6.50
N ILE A 55 8.77 3.81 -7.53
CA ILE A 55 7.74 3.34 -8.45
C ILE A 55 7.69 1.82 -8.41
N MET A 56 6.49 1.26 -8.33
CA MET A 56 6.26 -0.19 -8.36
C MET A 56 5.38 -0.53 -9.56
N PRO A 57 5.95 -0.81 -10.74
CA PRO A 57 5.21 -1.16 -11.95
C PRO A 57 4.76 -2.64 -11.94
N SER A 58 4.40 -3.14 -10.76
CA SER A 58 4.04 -4.54 -10.49
C SER A 58 2.55 -4.65 -10.20
N ALA A 59 1.94 -5.73 -10.66
CA ALA A 59 0.57 -6.08 -10.34
C ALA A 59 0.45 -7.59 -10.17
N SER A 60 -0.50 -8.05 -9.35
CA SER A 60 -0.71 -9.48 -9.12
C SER A 60 -1.31 -10.24 -10.30
N ARG A 61 -1.82 -9.50 -11.30
CA ARG A 61 -2.39 -10.03 -12.53
C ARG A 61 -2.02 -9.11 -13.69
N ASP A 62 -1.79 -9.71 -14.85
CA ASP A 62 -1.33 -8.98 -16.03
C ASP A 62 -2.36 -7.96 -16.54
N ASP A 63 -3.66 -8.25 -16.38
CA ASP A 63 -4.75 -7.34 -16.78
C ASP A 63 -4.77 -6.01 -16.00
N LYS A 64 -4.03 -5.94 -14.88
CA LYS A 64 -3.88 -4.73 -14.08
C LYS A 64 -2.60 -3.97 -14.37
N LEU A 65 -1.74 -4.48 -15.25
CA LEU A 65 -0.53 -3.77 -15.64
C LEU A 65 -0.92 -2.55 -16.46
N TRP A 66 -0.27 -1.43 -16.15
CA TRP A 66 -0.36 -0.25 -16.99
C TRP A 66 0.45 -0.43 -18.27
N PRO A 67 -0.03 0.10 -19.40
CA PRO A 67 0.77 0.26 -20.60
C PRO A 67 2.09 0.99 -20.30
N GLN A 68 3.16 0.54 -20.94
CA GLN A 68 4.51 1.09 -20.79
C GLN A 68 4.57 2.60 -21.08
N ASP A 69 3.87 3.07 -22.11
CA ASP A 69 3.87 4.50 -22.47
C ASP A 69 3.33 5.40 -21.35
N HIS A 70 2.41 4.90 -20.52
CA HIS A 70 1.91 5.66 -19.37
C HIS A 70 2.97 5.76 -18.27
N TRP A 71 3.78 4.73 -18.07
CA TRP A 71 4.93 4.80 -17.17
C TRP A 71 5.99 5.77 -17.66
N HIS A 72 6.33 5.74 -18.95
CA HIS A 72 7.26 6.71 -19.55
C HIS A 72 6.79 8.15 -19.35
N ALA A 73 5.50 8.44 -19.57
CA ALA A 73 4.94 9.77 -19.33
C ALA A 73 5.04 10.22 -17.86
N VAL A 74 4.84 9.29 -16.91
CA VAL A 74 5.04 9.57 -15.47
C VAL A 74 6.52 9.83 -15.19
N PHE A 75 7.43 9.03 -15.76
CA PHE A 75 8.86 9.18 -15.56
C PHE A 75 9.37 10.53 -16.07
N ASP A 76 8.98 10.92 -17.27
CA ASP A 76 9.36 12.20 -17.85
C ASP A 76 8.88 13.36 -16.98
N ARG A 77 7.64 13.29 -16.48
CA ARG A 77 7.10 14.30 -15.57
C ARG A 77 7.87 14.36 -14.24
N LEU A 78 8.24 13.22 -13.66
CA LEU A 78 8.99 13.19 -12.39
C LEU A 78 10.41 13.72 -12.58
N ARG A 79 11.10 13.30 -13.64
CA ARG A 79 12.44 13.79 -14.00
C ARG A 79 12.43 15.28 -14.31
N SER A 80 11.38 15.80 -14.98
CA SER A 80 11.27 17.24 -15.24
C SER A 80 11.13 18.08 -13.97
N HIS A 81 10.73 17.46 -12.85
CA HIS A 81 10.67 18.08 -11.52
C HIS A 81 11.91 17.77 -10.67
N GLY A 82 12.98 17.21 -11.27
CA GLY A 82 14.25 16.94 -10.60
C GLY A 82 14.29 15.66 -9.77
N LEU A 83 13.27 14.80 -9.85
CA LEU A 83 13.23 13.56 -9.08
C LEU A 83 13.97 12.43 -9.80
N GLN A 84 14.83 11.73 -9.07
CA GLN A 84 15.38 10.44 -9.50
C GLN A 84 14.28 9.37 -9.45
N ILE A 85 14.36 8.35 -10.30
CA ILE A 85 13.37 7.26 -10.31
C ILE A 85 14.00 5.99 -9.77
N ARG A 86 13.31 5.33 -8.84
CA ARG A 86 13.70 4.03 -8.29
C ARG A 86 12.57 3.03 -8.51
N LEU A 87 12.81 2.03 -9.35
CA LEU A 87 11.86 0.98 -9.63
C LEU A 87 12.01 -0.16 -8.61
N LEU A 88 10.88 -0.62 -8.08
CA LEU A 88 10.79 -1.80 -7.24
C LEU A 88 10.42 -3.02 -8.07
N SER A 89 11.01 -4.16 -7.73
CA SER A 89 10.72 -5.45 -8.35
C SER A 89 10.91 -6.56 -7.32
N GLY A 90 9.92 -7.45 -7.20
CA GLY A 90 9.92 -8.53 -6.22
C GLY A 90 10.25 -9.92 -6.80
N ASN A 91 10.29 -10.06 -8.12
CA ASN A 91 10.58 -11.32 -8.81
C ASN A 91 11.23 -11.09 -10.19
N THR A 92 11.68 -12.16 -10.83
CA THR A 92 12.40 -12.10 -12.13
C THR A 92 11.57 -11.46 -13.25
N LEU A 93 10.26 -11.70 -13.30
CA LEU A 93 9.38 -11.12 -14.31
C LEU A 93 9.25 -9.61 -14.12
N GLU A 94 9.13 -9.15 -12.88
CA GLU A 94 9.09 -7.74 -12.54
C GLU A 94 10.42 -7.04 -12.81
N ILE A 95 11.55 -7.71 -12.57
CA ILE A 95 12.89 -7.18 -12.92
C ILE A 95 12.99 -7.00 -14.44
N ALA A 96 12.60 -8.00 -15.23
CA ALA A 96 12.64 -7.90 -16.69
C ALA A 96 11.79 -6.72 -17.19
N ARG A 97 10.57 -6.57 -16.65
CA ARG A 97 9.71 -5.43 -16.95
C ARG A 97 10.33 -4.10 -16.54
N ALA A 98 10.96 -4.03 -15.37
CA ALA A 98 11.63 -2.81 -14.91
C ALA A 98 12.82 -2.41 -15.80
N CYS A 99 13.49 -3.36 -16.44
CA CYS A 99 14.55 -3.07 -17.42
C CYS A 99 14.02 -2.57 -18.77
N GLU A 100 12.76 -2.87 -19.09
CA GLU A 100 12.09 -2.38 -20.31
C GLU A 100 11.52 -0.96 -20.12
N LEU A 101 11.31 -0.54 -18.88
CA LEU A 101 10.80 0.78 -18.45
C LEU A 101 11.90 1.83 -18.30
#